data_AF-A0A6G8NRK1-F1
#
_entry.id   AF-A0A6G8NRK1-F1
#
_cell.length_a   1.000
_cell.length_b   1.000
_cell.length_c   1.000
_cell.angle_alpha   90.00
_cell.angle_beta   90.00
_cell.angle_gamma   90.00
#
_symmetry.space_group_name_H-M   'P 1'
#
loop_
_entity.id
_entity.type
_entity.pdbx_description
1 polymer ?
#
loop_
_entity_poly.entity_id
_entity_poly.type
_entity_poly.pdbx_seq_one_letter_code
_entity_poly.pdbx_strand_id
1 'polypeptide(L)'
;MDIQLLIICGLTFVIHVIATLAYAVRIAGVRTRRIAVSFSLFGIIALVSRTANSFQGPFIAKRVELDIARHLEGGLLGDFRLFLITATAASIVGALLIPTFQRYFSRAVEHFQANRSLPRLLLHIFSRGGINYLRDGARVPSRQNISQLASGAGVSGTVIALNIFAMAIWTVGVFASLYAGYLKPDLRVTCANLSSVINGFATVVLAVVIDPQVSVMTDDVIEGRISENSFRRAITTLAGARVVGTLCAQIMLVPAALIIVRVAELI
;
A
#
# COMPACT_ATOMS: atom_id res chain seq x y z
N MET A 1 -18.70 5.30 17.32
CA MET A 1 -17.38 5.49 16.68
C MET A 1 -17.00 6.95 16.83
N ASP A 2 -15.89 7.24 17.50
CA ASP A 2 -15.43 8.61 17.73
C ASP A 2 -14.77 9.21 16.48
N ILE A 3 -14.77 10.54 16.37
CA ILE A 3 -14.28 11.28 15.20
C ILE A 3 -12.79 10.96 14.92
N GLN A 4 -11.98 10.78 15.97
CA GLN A 4 -10.56 10.47 15.83
C GLN A 4 -10.32 9.09 15.21
N LEU A 5 -11.08 8.06 15.62
CA LEU A 5 -11.02 6.73 15.01
C LEU A 5 -11.42 6.77 13.53
N LEU A 6 -12.48 7.52 13.19
CA LEU A 6 -12.90 7.74 11.80
C LEU A 6 -11.80 8.38 10.95
N ILE A 7 -11.12 9.40 11.47
CA ILE A 7 -10.00 10.05 10.79
C ILE A 7 -8.86 9.06 10.58
N ILE A 8 -8.47 8.30 11.60
CA ILE A 8 -7.37 7.32 11.48
C ILE A 8 -7.71 6.26 10.44
N CYS A 9 -8.93 5.71 10.46
CA CYS A 9 -9.40 4.76 9.46
C CYS A 9 -9.39 5.38 8.05
N GLY A 10 -9.88 6.61 7.89
CA GLY A 10 -9.85 7.33 6.62
C GLY A 10 -8.43 7.53 6.07
N LEU A 11 -7.48 7.93 6.92
CA LEU A 11 -6.07 8.05 6.55
C LEU A 11 -5.48 6.67 6.17
N THR A 12 -5.72 5.63 6.98
CA THR A 12 -5.27 4.25 6.68
C THR A 12 -5.78 3.82 5.31
N PHE A 13 -7.05 4.12 5.03
CA PHE A 13 -7.70 3.75 3.79
C PHE A 13 -7.05 4.41 2.58
N VAL A 14 -6.85 5.73 2.63
CA VAL A 14 -6.18 6.48 1.54
C VAL A 14 -4.76 5.96 1.31
N ILE A 15 -4.00 5.75 2.39
CA ILE A 15 -2.61 5.24 2.32
C ILE A 15 -2.58 3.89 1.60
N HIS A 16 -3.41 2.94 2.02
CA HIS A 16 -3.38 1.58 1.49
C HIS A 16 -3.97 1.47 0.08
N VAL A 17 -4.97 2.28 -0.26
CA VAL A 17 -5.47 2.38 -1.65
C VAL A 17 -4.36 2.88 -2.57
N ILE A 18 -3.74 4.03 -2.26
CA ILE A 18 -2.69 4.62 -3.12
C ILE A 18 -1.51 3.66 -3.26
N ALA A 19 -1.07 3.04 -2.16
CA ALA A 19 0.03 2.08 -2.19
C ALA A 19 -0.30 0.85 -3.05
N THR A 20 -1.55 0.39 -3.06
CA THR A 20 -1.98 -0.73 -3.93
C THR A 20 -2.10 -0.31 -5.40
N LEU A 21 -2.49 0.94 -5.67
CA LEU A 21 -2.55 1.46 -7.04
C LEU A 21 -1.18 1.61 -7.70
N ALA A 22 -0.07 1.55 -6.95
CA ALA A 22 1.29 1.48 -7.49
C ALA A 22 1.47 0.32 -8.50
N TYR A 23 0.79 -0.81 -8.28
CA TYR A 23 0.82 -1.94 -9.21
C TYR A 23 0.19 -1.61 -10.57
N ALA A 24 -0.90 -0.84 -10.57
CA ALA A 24 -1.54 -0.38 -11.80
C ALA A 24 -0.63 0.56 -12.61
N VAL A 25 0.22 1.34 -11.93
CA VAL A 25 1.22 2.21 -12.56
C VAL A 25 2.30 1.41 -13.28
N ARG A 26 2.79 0.32 -12.69
CA ARG A 26 3.76 -0.58 -13.35
C ARG A 26 3.20 -1.14 -14.65
N ILE A 27 1.94 -1.58 -14.64
CA ILE A 27 1.24 -2.07 -15.83
C ILE A 27 1.07 -0.95 -16.88
N ALA A 28 0.65 0.24 -16.46
CA ALA A 28 0.49 1.39 -17.35
C ALA A 28 1.83 1.85 -17.96
N GLY A 29 2.92 1.79 -17.20
CA GLY A 29 4.26 2.18 -17.65
C GLY A 29 4.79 1.28 -18.76
N VAL A 30 4.59 -0.04 -18.65
CA VAL A 30 4.92 -1.00 -19.70
C VAL A 30 4.07 -0.77 -20.94
N ARG A 31 2.74 -0.68 -20.78
CA ARG A 31 1.80 -0.49 -21.89
C ARG A 31 2.07 0.79 -22.70
N THR A 32 2.42 1.87 -22.01
CA THR A 32 2.73 3.15 -22.67
C THR A 32 4.19 3.23 -23.13
N ARG A 33 5.04 2.27 -22.75
CA ARG A 33 6.51 2.31 -22.90
C ARG A 33 7.15 3.57 -22.31
N ARG A 34 6.51 4.17 -21.29
CA ARG A 34 6.93 5.41 -20.63
C ARG A 34 7.07 5.20 -19.13
N ILE A 35 8.00 4.34 -18.74
CA ILE A 35 8.22 3.95 -17.35
C ILE A 35 8.57 5.16 -16.47
N ALA A 36 9.56 5.97 -16.89
CA ALA A 36 10.03 7.10 -16.10
C ALA A 36 8.92 8.13 -15.83
N VAL A 37 8.16 8.50 -16.88
CA VAL A 37 7.01 9.41 -16.75
C VAL A 37 5.96 8.83 -15.81
N SER A 38 5.69 7.53 -15.92
CA SER A 38 4.73 6.84 -15.06
C SER A 38 5.15 6.90 -13.59
N PHE A 39 6.42 6.68 -13.27
CA PHE A 39 6.92 6.83 -11.89
C PHE A 39 6.91 8.27 -11.40
N SER A 40 7.26 9.24 -12.25
CA SER A 40 7.18 10.67 -11.87
C SER A 40 5.74 11.08 -11.54
N LEU A 41 4.77 10.71 -12.38
CA LEU A 41 3.36 11.03 -12.14
C LEU A 41 2.81 10.31 -10.91
N PHE A 42 3.18 9.05 -10.70
CA PHE A 42 2.80 8.34 -9.49
C PHE A 42 3.47 8.91 -8.24
N GLY A 43 4.71 9.42 -8.34
CA GLY A 43 5.41 10.05 -7.23
C GLY A 43 4.65 11.22 -6.62
N ILE A 44 3.90 11.97 -7.43
CA ILE A 44 2.99 13.05 -6.99
C ILE A 44 1.82 12.47 -6.19
N ILE A 45 1.18 11.41 -6.69
CA ILE A 45 0.07 10.73 -6.00
C ILE A 45 0.57 10.11 -4.69
N ALA A 46 1.75 9.49 -4.72
CA ALA A 46 2.38 8.88 -3.54
C ALA A 46 2.79 9.91 -2.49
N LEU A 47 2.99 11.18 -2.85
CA LEU A 47 3.24 12.24 -1.86
C LEU A 47 2.01 12.43 -0.96
N VAL A 48 0.79 12.38 -1.52
CA VAL A 48 -0.45 12.46 -0.73
C VAL A 48 -0.52 11.34 0.31
N SER A 49 -0.18 10.11 -0.09
CA SER A 49 -0.11 8.97 0.84
C SER A 49 0.96 9.17 1.94
N ARG A 50 2.13 9.71 1.59
CA ARG A 50 3.20 9.98 2.57
C ARG A 50 2.78 11.06 3.57
N THR A 51 2.17 12.14 3.09
CA THR A 51 1.62 13.19 3.95
C THR A 51 0.52 12.64 4.87
N ALA A 52 -0.40 11.82 4.35
CA ALA A 52 -1.44 11.17 5.15
C ALA A 52 -0.83 10.28 6.26
N ASN A 53 0.24 9.55 5.95
CA ASN A 53 0.95 8.73 6.93
C ASN A 53 1.62 9.58 8.03
N SER A 54 2.23 10.72 7.67
CA SER A 54 2.79 11.66 8.65
C SER A 54 1.74 12.25 9.60
N PHE A 55 0.52 12.49 9.13
CA PHE A 55 -0.59 12.92 10.01
C PHE A 55 -1.13 11.78 10.88
N GLN A 56 -1.17 10.56 10.35
CA GLN A 56 -1.75 9.40 11.04
C GLN A 56 -1.04 9.08 12.36
N GLY A 57 0.29 9.14 12.40
CA GLY A 57 1.08 8.84 13.61
C GLY A 57 0.65 9.63 14.84
N PRO A 58 0.65 10.98 14.79
CA PRO A 58 0.16 11.83 15.87
C PRO A 58 -1.28 11.55 16.31
N PHE A 59 -2.20 11.25 15.38
CA PHE A 59 -3.58 10.90 15.74
C PHE A 59 -3.65 9.58 16.53
N ILE A 60 -2.88 8.57 16.15
CA ILE A 60 -2.85 7.30 16.90
C ILE A 60 -2.16 7.51 18.25
N ALA A 61 -1.03 8.21 18.29
CA ALA A 61 -0.30 8.49 19.53
C ALA A 61 -1.19 9.22 20.56
N LYS A 62 -1.89 10.27 20.15
CA LYS A 62 -2.85 10.97 21.02
C LYS A 62 -3.97 10.06 21.53
N ARG A 63 -4.43 9.11 20.70
CA ARG A 63 -5.44 8.12 21.12
C ARG A 63 -4.89 7.22 22.23
N VAL A 64 -3.69 6.69 22.03
CA VAL A 64 -2.98 5.86 23.02
C VAL A 64 -2.81 6.63 24.34
N GLU A 65 -2.38 7.90 24.27
CA GLU A 65 -2.21 8.77 25.45
C GLU A 65 -3.50 8.97 26.24
N LEU A 66 -4.61 9.26 25.56
CA LEU A 66 -5.90 9.46 26.20
C LEU A 66 -6.44 8.18 26.85
N ASP A 67 -6.17 7.02 26.23
CA ASP A 67 -6.59 5.72 26.75
C ASP A 67 -5.81 5.34 28.03
N ILE A 68 -4.48 5.54 28.00
CA ILE A 68 -3.60 5.38 29.17
C ILE A 68 -4.06 6.29 30.32
N ALA A 69 -4.32 7.57 30.03
CA ALA A 69 -4.73 8.54 31.05
C ALA A 69 -6.10 8.25 31.67
N ARG A 70 -6.96 7.48 30.97
CA ARG A 70 -8.30 7.10 31.44
C ARG A 70 -8.37 5.71 32.05
N HIS A 71 -7.25 4.98 32.12
CA HIS A 71 -7.17 3.58 32.60
C HIS A 71 -8.21 2.65 31.94
N LEU A 72 -8.44 2.83 30.64
CA LEU A 72 -9.38 1.99 29.87
C LEU A 72 -8.67 0.71 29.40
N GLU A 73 -8.67 -0.34 30.23
CA GLU A 73 -7.84 -1.54 30.02
C GLU A 73 -8.29 -2.52 28.89
N GLY A 74 -9.17 -2.13 27.95
CA GLY A 74 -9.74 -3.11 27.02
C GLY A 74 -10.11 -2.66 25.60
N GLY A 75 -10.22 -1.35 25.34
CA GLY A 75 -10.72 -0.86 24.05
C GLY A 75 -9.67 -0.81 22.93
N LEU A 76 -8.40 -0.57 23.31
CA LEU A 76 -7.40 -0.13 22.35
C LEU A 76 -6.96 -1.22 21.37
N LEU A 77 -6.85 -2.48 21.81
CA LEU A 77 -6.53 -3.59 20.90
C LEU A 77 -7.60 -3.73 19.79
N GLY A 78 -8.87 -3.51 20.12
CA GLY A 78 -9.97 -3.49 19.16
C GLY A 78 -9.80 -2.41 18.09
N ASP A 79 -9.38 -1.21 18.51
CA ASP A 79 -9.13 -0.09 17.60
C ASP A 79 -7.96 -0.37 16.65
N PHE A 80 -6.85 -0.92 17.15
CA PHE A 80 -5.70 -1.26 16.31
C PHE A 80 -6.03 -2.38 15.31
N ARG A 81 -6.81 -3.39 15.72
CA ARG A 81 -7.34 -4.41 14.80
C ARG A 81 -8.26 -3.79 13.75
N LEU A 82 -9.11 -2.83 14.12
CA LEU A 82 -9.95 -2.09 13.19
C LEU A 82 -9.12 -1.29 12.17
N PHE A 83 -8.02 -0.67 12.58
CA PHE A 83 -7.10 0.01 11.66
C PHE A 83 -6.52 -0.97 10.64
N LEU A 84 -6.07 -2.15 11.09
CA LEU A 84 -5.57 -3.20 10.20
C LEU A 84 -6.67 -3.79 9.30
N ILE A 85 -7.92 -3.86 9.77
CA ILE A 85 -9.06 -4.32 8.95
C ILE A 85 -9.30 -3.29 7.86
N THR A 86 -9.20 -2.00 8.20
CA THR A 86 -9.32 -0.91 7.24
C THR A 86 -8.19 -0.94 6.21
N ALA A 87 -6.94 -1.23 6.63
CA ALA A 87 -5.81 -1.44 5.73
C ALA A 87 -6.05 -2.60 4.73
N THR A 88 -6.65 -3.69 5.22
CA THR A 88 -7.03 -4.83 4.38
C THR A 88 -8.13 -4.46 3.40
N ALA A 89 -9.23 -3.87 3.88
CA ALA A 89 -10.35 -3.43 3.06
C ALA A 89 -9.90 -2.44 1.97
N ALA A 90 -9.04 -1.49 2.34
CA ALA A 90 -8.43 -0.53 1.43
C ALA A 90 -7.54 -1.19 0.37
N SER A 91 -6.78 -2.23 0.74
CA SER A 91 -5.96 -2.99 -0.21
C SER A 91 -6.82 -3.80 -1.18
N ILE A 92 -7.93 -4.40 -0.70
CA ILE A 92 -8.92 -5.07 -1.56
C ILE A 92 -9.53 -4.07 -2.53
N VAL A 93 -10.02 -2.93 -2.04
CA VAL A 93 -10.58 -1.86 -2.88
C VAL A 93 -9.55 -1.39 -3.90
N GLY A 94 -8.32 -1.12 -3.47
CA GLY A 94 -7.21 -0.75 -4.35
C GLY A 94 -6.97 -1.79 -5.43
N ALA A 95 -6.93 -3.08 -5.09
CA ALA A 95 -6.74 -4.18 -6.03
C ALA A 95 -7.89 -4.27 -7.05
N LEU A 96 -9.14 -4.09 -6.61
CA LEU A 96 -10.32 -4.05 -7.49
C LEU A 96 -10.29 -2.83 -8.42
N LEU A 97 -9.71 -1.71 -7.99
CA LEU A 97 -9.55 -0.48 -8.78
C LEU A 97 -8.39 -0.53 -9.77
N ILE A 98 -7.48 -1.51 -9.68
CA ILE A 98 -6.30 -1.62 -10.57
C ILE A 98 -6.66 -1.51 -12.08
N PRO A 99 -7.63 -2.27 -12.63
CA PRO A 99 -7.92 -2.22 -14.07
C PRO A 99 -8.43 -0.85 -14.52
N THR A 100 -9.25 -0.22 -13.69
CA THR A 100 -9.83 1.10 -13.93
C THR A 100 -8.73 2.16 -13.86
N PHE A 101 -7.95 2.18 -12.78
CA PHE A 101 -6.88 3.14 -12.58
C PHE A 101 -5.79 3.00 -13.64
N GLN A 102 -5.39 1.78 -14.01
CA GLN A 102 -4.42 1.52 -15.07
C GLN A 102 -4.81 2.22 -16.39
N ARG A 103 -6.08 2.18 -16.79
CA ARG A 103 -6.57 2.82 -18.02
C ARG A 103 -6.50 4.34 -17.94
N TYR A 104 -7.00 4.93 -16.85
CA TYR A 104 -6.95 6.38 -16.66
C TYR A 104 -5.52 6.88 -16.57
N PHE A 105 -4.68 6.16 -15.83
CA PHE A 105 -3.27 6.50 -15.66
C PHE A 105 -2.49 6.40 -16.97
N SER A 106 -2.75 5.37 -17.80
CA SER A 106 -2.11 5.27 -19.13
C SER A 106 -2.45 6.49 -20.01
N ARG A 107 -3.72 6.91 -20.03
CA ARG A 107 -4.16 8.12 -20.75
C ARG A 107 -3.52 9.39 -20.18
N ALA A 108 -3.40 9.49 -18.86
CA ALA A 108 -2.75 10.61 -18.21
C ALA A 108 -1.27 10.71 -18.59
N VAL A 109 -0.57 9.57 -18.65
CA VAL A 109 0.83 9.47 -19.11
C VAL A 109 0.97 9.91 -20.57
N GLU A 110 0.10 9.45 -21.46
CA GLU A 110 0.08 9.84 -22.88
C GLU A 110 -0.20 11.36 -23.05
N HIS A 111 -1.22 11.88 -22.36
CA HIS A 111 -1.55 13.30 -22.39
C HIS A 111 -0.43 14.18 -21.84
N PHE A 112 0.19 13.75 -20.74
CA PHE A 112 1.32 14.46 -20.15
C PHE A 112 2.51 14.50 -21.12
N GLN A 113 2.79 13.40 -21.82
CA GLN A 113 3.90 13.36 -22.76
C GLN A 113 3.66 14.26 -23.98
N ALA A 114 2.42 14.39 -24.45
CA ALA A 114 2.08 15.31 -25.54
C ALA A 114 2.16 16.78 -25.12
N ASN A 115 1.65 17.13 -23.94
CA ASN A 115 1.48 18.53 -23.52
C ASN A 115 2.58 19.07 -22.59
N ARG A 116 3.46 18.20 -22.07
CA ARG A 116 4.56 18.48 -21.13
C ARG A 116 4.21 19.40 -19.95
N SER A 117 2.92 19.50 -19.58
CA SER A 117 2.43 20.43 -18.55
C SER A 117 1.55 19.72 -17.53
N LEU A 118 2.08 19.61 -16.31
CA LEU A 118 1.39 19.05 -15.14
C LEU A 118 0.08 19.81 -14.79
N PRO A 119 0.06 21.17 -14.77
CA PRO A 119 -1.12 21.91 -14.35
C PRO A 119 -2.32 21.70 -15.27
N ARG A 120 -2.09 21.60 -16.59
CA ARG A 120 -3.16 21.33 -17.56
C ARG A 120 -3.72 19.92 -17.43
N LEU A 121 -2.89 18.94 -17.08
CA LEU A 121 -3.34 17.56 -16.79
C LEU A 121 -4.29 17.53 -15.58
N LEU A 122 -3.93 18.22 -14.49
CA LEU A 122 -4.78 18.32 -13.30
C LEU A 122 -6.12 19.02 -13.62
N LEU A 123 -6.08 20.16 -14.31
CA LEU A 123 -7.30 20.90 -14.71
C LEU A 123 -8.22 20.08 -15.63
N HIS A 124 -7.66 19.21 -16.48
CA HIS A 124 -8.45 18.38 -17.39
C HIS A 124 -9.21 17.25 -16.66
N ILE A 125 -8.62 16.69 -15.59
CA ILE A 125 -9.27 15.68 -14.73
C ILE A 125 -10.51 16.28 -14.02
N PHE A 126 -10.47 17.56 -13.65
CA PHE A 126 -11.60 18.27 -13.02
C PHE A 126 -12.62 18.85 -14.02
N SER A 127 -12.45 18.65 -15.33
CA SER A 127 -13.38 19.14 -16.34
C SER A 127 -14.60 18.21 -16.52
N ARG A 128 -15.76 18.76 -16.91
CA ARG A 128 -17.00 17.99 -17.16
C ARG A 128 -16.82 16.86 -18.20
N GLY A 129 -15.90 17.05 -19.16
CA GLY A 129 -15.51 16.03 -20.13
C GLY A 129 -14.78 14.84 -19.48
N GLY A 130 -13.87 15.11 -18.53
CA GLY A 130 -13.15 14.09 -17.77
C GLY A 130 -14.06 13.23 -16.88
N ILE A 131 -15.10 13.82 -16.29
CA ILE A 131 -16.05 13.13 -15.38
C ILE A 131 -17.00 12.18 -16.14
N ASN A 132 -17.58 12.58 -17.28
CA ASN A 132 -18.36 11.64 -18.11
C ASN A 132 -17.47 10.51 -18.67
N TYR A 133 -16.20 10.79 -18.96
CA TYR A 133 -15.21 9.79 -19.39
C TYR A 133 -14.74 8.85 -18.27
N LEU A 134 -14.90 9.26 -17.00
CA LEU A 134 -14.63 8.44 -15.80
C LEU A 134 -15.70 7.36 -15.60
N ARG A 135 -16.93 7.59 -16.09
CA ARG A 135 -18.06 6.66 -15.95
C ARG A 135 -17.99 5.48 -16.93
N ASP A 136 -17.55 5.71 -18.16
CA ASP A 136 -17.53 4.68 -19.22
C ASP A 136 -16.35 3.69 -19.13
N GLY A 137 -15.30 4.03 -18.36
CA GLY A 137 -14.09 3.21 -18.25
C GLY A 137 -14.05 2.24 -17.06
N ALA A 138 -14.99 2.38 -16.12
CA ALA A 138 -15.10 1.53 -14.94
C ALA A 138 -15.44 0.09 -15.34
N ARG A 139 -14.53 -0.84 -15.08
CA ARG A 139 -14.76 -2.27 -15.35
C ARG A 139 -14.39 -3.10 -14.14
N VAL A 140 -15.34 -3.92 -13.70
CA VAL A 140 -15.14 -4.95 -12.69
C VAL A 140 -14.16 -6.00 -13.26
N PRO A 141 -13.20 -6.52 -12.46
CA PRO A 141 -12.28 -7.55 -12.91
C PRO A 141 -13.03 -8.75 -13.52
N SER A 142 -12.61 -9.18 -14.73
CA SER A 142 -13.22 -10.35 -15.38
C SER A 142 -12.88 -11.63 -14.61
N ARG A 143 -13.87 -12.49 -14.36
CA ARG A 143 -13.71 -13.74 -13.59
C ARG A 143 -12.65 -14.69 -14.17
N GLN A 144 -12.39 -14.64 -15.48
CA GLN A 144 -11.31 -15.39 -16.14
C GLN A 144 -9.89 -14.97 -15.69
N ASN A 145 -9.68 -13.70 -15.31
CA ASN A 145 -8.37 -13.28 -14.77
C ASN A 145 -8.13 -13.82 -13.35
N ILE A 146 -9.20 -14.14 -12.61
CA ILE A 146 -9.12 -14.64 -11.23
C ILE A 146 -8.81 -16.15 -11.23
N SER A 147 -9.46 -16.93 -12.10
CA SER A 147 -9.20 -18.39 -12.18
C SER A 147 -7.81 -18.74 -12.73
N GLN A 148 -7.18 -17.83 -13.48
CA GLN A 148 -5.82 -18.00 -14.02
C GLN A 148 -4.70 -17.52 -13.08
N LEU A 149 -5.02 -17.01 -11.88
CA LEU A 149 -4.01 -16.67 -10.86
C LEU A 149 -3.28 -17.93 -10.35
N ALA A 150 -3.92 -19.10 -10.39
CA ALA A 150 -3.33 -20.36 -9.97
C ALA A 150 -2.42 -21.01 -11.05
N SER A 151 -2.62 -20.69 -12.32
CA SER A 151 -1.95 -21.38 -13.44
C SER A 151 -0.75 -20.59 -13.98
N GLY A 152 0.34 -20.49 -13.22
CA GLY A 152 1.62 -19.94 -13.70
C GLY A 152 1.66 -18.41 -13.76
N ALA A 153 1.83 -17.77 -12.60
CA ALA A 153 1.87 -16.31 -12.42
C ALA A 153 3.11 -15.61 -13.02
N GLY A 154 4.06 -16.36 -13.60
CA GLY A 154 5.33 -15.80 -14.08
C GLY A 154 6.27 -15.31 -12.96
N VAL A 155 5.91 -15.52 -11.69
CA VAL A 155 6.67 -15.15 -10.50
C VAL A 155 6.87 -16.40 -9.63
N SER A 156 8.06 -16.58 -9.07
CA SER A 156 8.36 -17.74 -8.22
C SER A 156 7.59 -17.68 -6.90
N GLY A 157 7.23 -18.85 -6.36
CA GLY A 157 6.51 -18.94 -5.08
C GLY A 157 7.26 -18.27 -3.92
N THR A 158 8.59 -18.36 -3.92
CA THR A 158 9.46 -17.70 -2.94
C THR A 158 9.27 -16.19 -2.92
N VAL A 159 9.10 -15.58 -4.10
CA VAL A 159 8.95 -14.12 -4.23
C VAL A 159 7.58 -13.67 -3.77
N ILE A 160 6.56 -14.46 -4.08
CA ILE A 160 5.21 -14.24 -3.57
C ILE A 160 5.23 -14.30 -2.03
N ALA A 161 5.88 -15.31 -1.45
CA ALA A 161 5.99 -15.45 0.00
C ALA A 161 6.78 -14.29 0.65
N LEU A 162 7.91 -13.90 0.07
CA LEU A 162 8.69 -12.75 0.55
C LEU A 162 7.91 -11.44 0.44
N ASN A 163 7.13 -11.25 -0.62
CA ASN A 163 6.26 -10.09 -0.76
C ASN A 163 5.14 -10.09 0.29
N ILE A 164 4.49 -11.23 0.56
CA ILE A 164 3.49 -11.34 1.64
C ILE A 164 4.12 -10.93 2.98
N PHE A 165 5.30 -11.48 3.29
CA PHE A 165 6.00 -11.20 4.53
C PHE A 165 6.41 -9.73 4.67
N ALA A 166 7.02 -9.16 3.62
CA ALA A 166 7.43 -7.77 3.60
C ALA A 166 6.23 -6.82 3.75
N MET A 167 5.11 -7.12 3.10
CA MET A 167 3.87 -6.35 3.22
C MET A 167 3.24 -6.47 4.61
N ALA A 168 3.32 -7.65 5.23
CA ALA A 168 2.84 -7.84 6.60
C ALA A 168 3.64 -7.01 7.61
N ILE A 169 4.98 -7.01 7.50
CA ILE A 169 5.86 -6.17 8.35
C ILE A 169 5.57 -4.69 8.11
N TRP A 170 5.51 -4.25 6.85
CA TRP A 170 5.26 -2.86 6.49
C TRP A 170 3.91 -2.37 7.04
N THR A 171 2.86 -3.19 6.93
CA THR A 171 1.52 -2.84 7.41
C THR A 171 1.43 -2.85 8.94
N VAL A 172 2.06 -3.82 9.62
CA VAL A 172 1.95 -3.94 11.08
C VAL A 172 2.90 -2.98 11.82
N GLY A 173 4.01 -2.56 11.23
CA GLY A 173 5.13 -1.91 11.93
C GLY A 173 4.73 -0.69 12.78
N VAL A 174 4.06 0.29 12.19
CA VAL A 174 3.62 1.52 12.92
C VAL A 174 2.62 1.16 14.02
N PHE A 175 1.67 0.29 13.71
CA PHE A 175 0.61 -0.12 14.63
C PHE A 175 1.17 -0.91 15.82
N ALA A 176 2.04 -1.88 15.57
CA ALA A 176 2.70 -2.67 16.61
C ALA A 176 3.59 -1.80 17.51
N SER A 177 4.28 -0.80 16.96
CA SER A 177 5.17 0.09 17.72
C SER A 177 4.39 0.98 18.69
N LEU A 178 3.26 1.53 18.25
CA LEU A 178 2.40 2.35 19.11
C LEU A 178 1.64 1.50 20.13
N TYR A 179 1.22 0.28 19.75
CA TYR A 179 0.62 -0.67 20.69
C TYR A 179 1.64 -1.19 21.72
N ALA A 180 2.90 -1.40 21.35
CA ALA A 180 3.98 -1.71 22.29
C ALA A 180 4.17 -0.60 23.33
N GLY A 181 4.11 0.67 22.91
CA GLY A 181 4.16 1.81 23.81
C GLY A 181 2.96 1.93 24.74
N TYR A 182 1.82 1.32 24.39
CA TYR A 182 0.69 1.13 25.30
C TYR A 182 0.93 0.00 26.30
N LEU A 183 1.45 -1.14 25.84
CA LEU A 183 1.77 -2.29 26.70
C LEU A 183 2.86 -1.97 27.75
N LYS A 184 3.81 -1.09 27.40
CA LYS A 184 4.87 -0.63 28.31
C LYS A 184 4.97 0.91 28.29
N PRO A 185 4.14 1.62 29.07
CA PRO A 185 4.11 3.08 29.07
C PRO A 185 5.45 3.75 29.41
N ASP A 186 6.26 3.13 30.29
CA ASP A 186 7.58 3.64 30.68
C ASP A 186 8.57 3.75 29.50
N LEU A 187 8.41 2.88 28.49
CA LEU A 187 9.27 2.82 27.30
C LEU A 187 8.57 3.35 26.04
N ARG A 188 7.48 4.12 26.20
CA ARG A 188 6.60 4.50 25.09
C ARG A 188 7.31 5.22 23.94
N VAL A 189 8.22 6.14 24.26
CA VAL A 189 8.98 6.89 23.24
C VAL A 189 9.93 5.97 22.49
N THR A 190 10.62 5.07 23.20
CA THR A 190 11.50 4.05 22.62
C THR A 190 10.73 3.13 21.68
N CYS A 191 9.60 2.58 22.14
CA CYS A 191 8.70 1.73 21.34
C CYS A 191 8.22 2.46 20.07
N ALA A 192 7.80 3.72 20.19
CA ALA A 192 7.34 4.51 19.04
C ALA A 192 8.46 4.73 18.00
N ASN A 193 9.70 4.97 18.44
CA ASN A 193 10.84 5.19 17.55
C ASN A 193 11.29 3.91 16.81
N LEU A 194 11.09 2.72 17.41
CA LEU A 194 11.36 1.43 16.76
C LEU A 194 10.51 1.19 15.49
N SER A 195 9.40 1.90 15.33
CA SER A 195 8.59 1.91 14.09
C SER A 195 9.43 2.25 12.85
N SER A 196 10.34 3.21 12.98
CA SER A 196 11.21 3.63 11.87
C SER A 196 12.16 2.52 11.45
N VAL A 197 12.70 1.76 12.40
CA VAL A 197 13.58 0.61 12.17
C VAL A 197 12.83 -0.51 11.46
N ILE A 198 11.63 -0.85 11.94
CA ILE A 198 10.80 -1.91 11.35
C ILE A 198 10.40 -1.55 9.91
N ASN A 199 9.96 -0.31 9.69
CA ASN A 199 9.62 0.17 8.35
C ASN A 199 10.85 0.24 7.43
N GLY A 200 12.01 0.62 7.97
CA GLY A 200 13.29 0.60 7.25
C GLY A 200 13.63 -0.81 6.78
N PHE A 201 13.52 -1.80 7.67
CA PHE A 201 13.73 -3.20 7.33
C PHE A 201 12.76 -3.68 6.23
N ALA A 202 11.46 -3.42 6.38
CA ALA A 202 10.48 -3.78 5.35
C ALA A 202 10.80 -3.12 4.00
N THR A 203 11.20 -1.85 4.01
CA THR A 203 11.59 -1.11 2.81
C THR A 203 12.81 -1.73 2.14
N VAL A 204 13.83 -2.14 2.90
CA VAL A 204 15.01 -2.84 2.37
C VAL A 204 14.61 -4.16 1.72
N VAL A 205 13.77 -4.98 2.36
CA VAL A 205 13.31 -6.25 1.78
C VAL A 205 12.57 -6.00 0.45
N LEU A 206 11.68 -5.01 0.41
CA LEU A 206 10.96 -4.65 -0.82
C LEU A 206 11.93 -4.19 -1.92
N ALA A 207 12.86 -3.29 -1.60
CA ALA A 207 13.78 -2.70 -2.55
C ALA A 207 14.87 -3.66 -3.06
N VAL A 208 15.31 -4.61 -2.22
CA VAL A 208 16.40 -5.55 -2.57
C VAL A 208 15.85 -6.82 -3.22
N VAL A 209 14.65 -7.26 -2.85
CA VAL A 209 14.11 -8.54 -3.33
C VAL A 209 13.04 -8.34 -4.38
N ILE A 210 12.05 -7.48 -4.12
CA ILE A 210 10.84 -7.41 -4.94
C ILE A 210 11.04 -6.46 -6.13
N ASP A 211 11.59 -5.28 -5.89
CA ASP A 211 11.77 -4.25 -6.91
C ASP A 211 12.67 -4.68 -8.07
N PRO A 212 13.82 -5.37 -7.85
CA PRO A 212 14.67 -5.81 -8.96
C PRO A 212 13.96 -6.83 -9.84
N GLN A 213 13.17 -7.72 -9.26
CA GLN A 213 12.44 -8.73 -10.04
C GLN A 213 11.33 -8.11 -10.89
N VAL A 214 10.57 -7.18 -10.32
CA VAL A 214 9.57 -6.43 -11.09
C VAL A 214 10.25 -5.63 -12.20
N SER A 215 11.45 -5.09 -11.96
CA SER A 215 12.20 -4.32 -12.95
C SER A 215 12.71 -5.19 -14.10
N VAL A 216 13.32 -6.35 -13.81
CA VAL A 216 13.73 -7.32 -14.83
C VAL A 216 12.53 -7.78 -15.67
N MET A 217 11.40 -8.09 -15.04
CA MET A 217 10.18 -8.45 -15.76
C MET A 217 9.64 -7.29 -16.62
N THR A 218 9.85 -6.04 -16.18
CA THR A 218 9.45 -4.85 -16.96
C THR A 218 10.29 -4.77 -18.24
N ASP A 219 11.60 -4.96 -18.12
CA ASP A 219 12.54 -4.94 -19.25
C ASP A 219 12.27 -6.10 -20.21
N ASP A 220 12.02 -7.31 -19.69
CA ASP A 220 11.64 -8.50 -20.47
C ASP A 220 10.40 -8.25 -21.35
N VAL A 221 9.42 -7.47 -20.88
CA VAL A 221 8.25 -7.13 -21.71
C VAL A 221 8.61 -6.13 -22.79
N ILE A 222 9.43 -5.13 -22.46
CA ILE A 222 9.82 -4.07 -23.40
C ILE A 222 10.66 -4.65 -24.53
N GLU A 223 11.56 -5.57 -24.21
CA GLU A 223 12.39 -6.29 -25.17
C GLU A 223 11.64 -7.43 -25.89
N GLY A 224 10.36 -7.67 -25.55
CA GLY A 224 9.50 -8.65 -26.20
C GLY A 224 9.77 -10.10 -25.82
N ARG A 225 10.58 -10.36 -24.77
CA ARG A 225 10.85 -11.71 -24.25
C ARG A 225 9.64 -12.31 -23.56
N ILE A 226 8.82 -11.48 -22.89
CA ILE A 226 7.55 -11.90 -22.30
C ILE A 226 6.38 -11.02 -22.76
N SER A 227 5.17 -11.56 -22.79
CA SER A 227 3.99 -10.80 -23.18
C SER A 227 3.51 -9.85 -22.09
N GLU A 228 2.91 -8.72 -22.48
CA GLU A 228 2.23 -7.79 -21.55
C GLU A 228 1.18 -8.48 -20.68
N ASN A 229 0.49 -9.50 -21.22
CA ASN A 229 -0.48 -10.28 -20.47
C ASN A 229 0.17 -11.10 -19.36
N SER A 230 1.33 -11.71 -19.62
CA SER A 230 2.09 -12.44 -18.59
C SER A 230 2.55 -11.50 -17.47
N PHE A 231 3.10 -10.34 -17.83
CA PHE A 231 3.48 -9.31 -16.87
C PHE A 231 2.30 -8.79 -16.06
N ARG A 232 1.16 -8.51 -16.70
CA ARG A 232 -0.05 -8.09 -16.00
C ARG A 232 -0.48 -9.12 -14.95
N ARG A 233 -0.39 -10.42 -15.26
CA ARG A 233 -0.71 -11.51 -14.33
C ARG A 233 0.26 -11.55 -13.15
N ALA A 234 1.56 -11.40 -13.41
CA ALA A 234 2.58 -11.30 -12.36
C ALA A 234 2.31 -10.13 -11.39
N ILE A 235 2.11 -8.93 -11.93
CA ILE A 235 1.82 -7.74 -11.12
C ILE A 235 0.51 -7.87 -10.35
N THR A 236 -0.52 -8.46 -10.95
CA THR A 236 -1.80 -8.74 -10.26
C THR A 236 -1.62 -9.76 -9.14
N THR A 237 -0.75 -10.76 -9.32
CA THR A 237 -0.40 -11.74 -8.28
C THR A 237 0.32 -11.07 -7.10
N LEU A 238 1.25 -10.15 -7.37
CA LEU A 238 1.92 -9.36 -6.33
C LEU A 238 0.95 -8.42 -5.59
N ALA A 239 -0.05 -7.86 -6.29
CA ALA A 239 -1.13 -7.10 -5.66
C ALA A 239 -2.00 -7.99 -4.75
N GLY A 240 -2.30 -9.23 -5.17
CA GLY A 240 -2.98 -10.22 -4.32
C GLY A 240 -2.15 -10.59 -3.09
N ALA A 241 -0.85 -10.82 -3.27
CA ALA A 241 0.09 -11.06 -2.17
C ALA A 241 0.14 -9.90 -1.16
N ARG A 242 0.01 -8.64 -1.62
CA ARG A 242 -0.15 -7.49 -0.71
C ARG A 242 -1.41 -7.58 0.16
N VAL A 243 -2.54 -7.98 -0.42
CA VAL A 243 -3.79 -8.17 0.35
C VAL A 243 -3.63 -9.29 1.38
N VAL A 244 -2.95 -10.39 1.01
CA VAL A 244 -2.66 -11.46 1.96
C VAL A 244 -1.71 -10.96 3.06
N GLY A 245 -0.70 -10.15 2.73
CA GLY A 245 0.19 -9.53 3.71
C GLY A 245 -0.55 -8.65 4.72
N THR A 246 -1.53 -7.85 4.27
CA THR A 246 -2.34 -7.03 5.21
C THR A 246 -3.25 -7.86 6.11
N LEU A 247 -3.72 -9.02 5.63
CA LEU A 247 -4.39 -10.01 6.47
C LEU A 247 -3.44 -10.63 7.49
N CYS A 248 -2.23 -11.04 7.08
CA CYS A 248 -1.22 -11.58 7.99
C CYS A 248 -0.83 -10.57 9.08
N ALA A 249 -0.83 -9.27 8.77
CA ALA A 249 -0.56 -8.21 9.74
C ALA A 249 -1.53 -8.24 10.95
N GLN A 250 -2.76 -8.71 10.79
CA GLN A 250 -3.71 -8.90 11.91
C GLN A 250 -3.18 -9.87 12.96
N ILE A 251 -2.66 -11.00 12.50
CA ILE A 251 -2.13 -12.05 13.35
C ILE A 251 -0.80 -11.59 13.96
N MET A 252 0.00 -10.86 13.20
CA MET A 252 1.31 -10.37 13.63
C MET A 252 1.25 -9.21 14.63
N LEU A 253 0.12 -8.50 14.78
CA LEU A 253 0.04 -7.29 15.63
C LEU A 253 0.56 -7.50 17.05
N VAL A 254 0.00 -8.50 17.76
CA VAL A 254 0.36 -8.75 19.17
C VAL A 254 1.78 -9.33 19.29
N PRO A 255 2.16 -10.39 18.55
CA PRO A 255 3.53 -10.89 18.57
C PRO A 255 4.58 -9.81 18.25
N ALA A 256 4.34 -8.98 17.23
CA ALA A 256 5.24 -7.90 16.86
C ALA A 256 5.36 -6.85 17.98
N ALA A 257 4.24 -6.45 18.61
CA ALA A 257 4.28 -5.51 19.72
C ALA A 257 5.08 -6.06 20.92
N LEU A 258 4.93 -7.34 21.25
CA LEU A 258 5.70 -7.98 22.33
C LEU A 258 7.20 -8.03 22.01
N ILE A 259 7.57 -8.33 20.75
CA ILE A 259 8.97 -8.28 20.31
C ILE A 259 9.52 -6.86 20.45
N ILE A 260 8.75 -5.84 20.07
CA ILE A 260 9.16 -4.43 20.20
C ILE A 260 9.38 -4.05 21.65
N VAL A 261 8.46 -4.42 22.56
CA VAL A 261 8.66 -4.20 24.01
C VAL A 261 9.95 -4.86 24.47
N ARG A 262 10.18 -6.12 24.07
CA ARG A 262 11.38 -6.84 24.49
C ARG A 262 12.67 -6.20 23.97
N VAL A 263 12.68 -5.73 22.73
CA VAL A 263 13.81 -4.98 22.18
C VAL A 263 14.00 -3.66 22.92
N ALA A 264 12.92 -2.94 23.22
CA ALA A 264 12.98 -1.69 23.97
C ALA A 264 13.51 -1.87 25.41
N GLU A 265 13.29 -3.02 26.04
CA GLU A 265 13.85 -3.35 27.36
C GLU A 265 15.36 -3.68 27.32
N LEU A 266 15.88 -4.06 26.15
CA LEU A 266 17.28 -4.48 25.99
C LEU A 266 18.23 -3.32 25.63
N ILE A 267 17.70 -2.22 25.09
CA ILE A 267 18.46 -1.03 24.67
C ILE A 267 18.34 0.09 25.69
#